data_AF-B5HKH8-F1
#
_entry.id   AF-B5HKH8-F1
#
_cell.length_a   1.000
_cell.length_b   1.000
_cell.length_c   1.000
_cell.angle_alpha   90.00
_cell.angle_beta   90.00
_cell.angle_gamma   90.00
#
_symmetry.space_group_name_H-M   'P 1'
#
loop_
_entity.id
_entity.type
_entity.pdbx_description
1 polymer ?
#
loop_
_entity_poly.entity_id
_entity_poly.type
_entity_poly.pdbx_seq_one_letter_code
_entity_poly.pdbx_strand_id
1 'polypeptide(L)'
;MAQRHRGRRRDRRRRRHRGRDRTAARRLLDPAAPGGLMTAPAATDEATVRRVLAEVVAEILPDVPAEEITDGRSLKDLGADSVDRVEIITTLTHRLGSRERVSTFADIPDIGGLVAHLATGGPR
;
A
#
# COMPACT_ATOMS: atom_id res chain seq x y z
N MET A 1 -10.15 -49.35 -6.13
CA MET A 1 -9.11 -48.34 -5.81
C MET A 1 -9.52 -47.00 -6.42
N ALA A 2 -9.82 -46.01 -5.58
CA ALA A 2 -10.15 -44.67 -6.00
C ALA A 2 -8.94 -43.76 -5.81
N GLN A 3 -8.63 -42.89 -6.78
CA GLN A 3 -8.17 -41.53 -6.51
C GLN A 3 -8.21 -40.68 -7.78
N ARG A 4 -9.06 -39.66 -7.71
CA ARG A 4 -9.18 -38.54 -8.64
C ARG A 4 -8.12 -37.52 -8.24
N HIS A 5 -7.25 -37.10 -9.15
CA HIS A 5 -6.54 -35.83 -8.99
C HIS A 5 -6.72 -34.97 -10.23
N ARG A 6 -7.67 -34.04 -10.10
CA ARG A 6 -7.88 -32.90 -10.99
C ARG A 6 -6.71 -31.93 -10.80
N GLY A 7 -5.71 -31.99 -11.67
CA GLY A 7 -4.65 -30.99 -11.76
C GLY A 7 -4.96 -29.99 -12.87
N ARG A 8 -5.73 -28.94 -12.55
CA ARG A 8 -6.01 -27.81 -13.44
C ARG A 8 -4.69 -27.11 -13.78
N ARG A 9 -4.11 -27.43 -14.93
CA ARG A 9 -2.97 -26.70 -15.51
C ARG A 9 -3.47 -25.32 -15.89
N ARG A 10 -3.07 -24.34 -15.07
CA ARG A 10 -3.41 -22.94 -15.23
C ARG A 10 -2.86 -22.45 -16.57
N ASP A 11 -3.82 -22.02 -17.35
CA ASP A 11 -3.77 -21.58 -18.72
C ASP A 11 -2.84 -20.36 -18.85
N ARG A 12 -1.77 -20.53 -19.64
CA ARG A 12 -0.86 -19.45 -20.05
C ARG A 12 -1.60 -18.54 -21.02
N ARG A 13 -2.42 -17.63 -20.49
CA ARG A 13 -3.13 -16.64 -21.29
C ARG A 13 -2.31 -15.38 -21.46
N ARG A 14 -1.59 -15.38 -22.59
CA ARG A 14 -1.33 -14.22 -23.45
C ARG A 14 -2.41 -13.14 -23.28
N ARG A 15 -2.02 -11.95 -22.81
CA ARG A 15 -2.78 -10.69 -23.00
C ARG A 15 -1.72 -9.61 -23.26
N ARG A 16 -1.23 -9.50 -24.48
CA ARG A 16 -1.69 -8.53 -25.49
C ARG A 16 -1.88 -7.13 -24.89
N HIS A 17 -0.83 -6.33 -25.05
CA HIS A 17 -0.91 -4.88 -25.19
C HIS A 17 -2.08 -4.51 -26.14
N ARG A 18 -3.10 -3.87 -25.57
CA ARG A 18 -4.05 -2.95 -26.22
C ARG A 18 -4.04 -1.76 -25.28
N GLY A 19 -3.59 -0.59 -25.71
CA GLY A 19 -4.23 0.17 -26.77
C GLY A 19 -4.82 1.37 -26.06
N ARG A 20 -4.18 2.52 -26.28
CA ARG A 20 -4.60 3.83 -25.81
C ARG A 20 -6.01 4.17 -26.30
N ASP A 21 -6.57 5.16 -25.62
CA ASP A 21 -7.84 5.85 -25.86
C ASP A 21 -9.10 5.16 -25.31
N ARG A 22 -9.70 5.77 -24.28
CA ARG A 22 -10.90 6.60 -24.46
C ARG A 22 -11.36 7.21 -23.13
N THR A 23 -11.22 8.53 -23.09
CA THR A 23 -12.27 9.51 -22.77
C THR A 23 -13.52 9.05 -22.00
N ALA A 24 -13.71 9.77 -20.87
CA ALA A 24 -14.97 10.27 -20.32
C ALA A 24 -15.95 9.27 -19.69
N ALA A 25 -16.14 9.37 -18.36
CA ALA A 25 -17.38 9.88 -17.77
C ALA A 25 -17.36 9.80 -16.22
N ARG A 26 -16.92 10.89 -15.60
CA ARG A 26 -17.67 11.65 -14.60
C ARG A 26 -18.73 10.87 -13.80
N ARG A 27 -18.39 10.48 -12.57
CA ARG A 27 -19.36 10.36 -11.48
C ARG A 27 -18.83 11.10 -10.26
N LEU A 28 -19.44 12.27 -10.02
CA LEU A 28 -19.37 13.01 -8.77
C LEU A 28 -19.80 12.11 -7.61
N LEU A 29 -18.96 11.99 -6.58
CA LEU A 29 -19.35 11.86 -5.17
C LEU A 29 -18.24 12.51 -4.31
N ASP A 30 -18.63 13.60 -3.66
CA ASP A 30 -18.10 14.40 -2.53
C ASP A 30 -16.62 14.78 -2.32
N PRO A 31 -16.32 16.09 -2.11
CA PRO A 31 -15.10 16.57 -1.48
C PRO A 31 -15.25 16.56 0.06
N ALA A 32 -14.65 15.58 0.74
CA ALA A 32 -14.44 15.68 2.18
C ALA A 32 -13.27 16.64 2.48
N ALA A 33 -13.59 17.93 2.61
CA ALA A 33 -12.70 18.96 3.18
C ALA A 33 -12.86 19.03 4.72
N PRO A 34 -11.89 19.60 5.44
CA PRO A 34 -11.38 19.02 6.69
C PRO A 34 -12.01 19.64 7.96
N GLY A 35 -12.31 18.78 8.95
CA GLY A 35 -12.63 19.19 10.32
C GLY A 35 -11.39 19.04 11.20
N GLY A 36 -10.80 20.17 11.59
CA GLY A 36 -9.59 20.22 12.41
C GLY A 36 -9.82 19.78 13.86
N LEU A 37 -8.92 18.94 14.34
CA LEU A 37 -8.47 18.94 15.73
C LEU A 37 -6.96 19.02 15.69
N MET A 38 -6.42 20.19 16.05
CA MET A 38 -5.00 20.33 16.39
C MET A 38 -4.79 19.48 17.65
N THR A 39 -4.15 18.33 17.49
CA THR A 39 -3.53 17.59 18.59
C THR A 39 -2.05 17.94 18.59
N ALA A 40 -1.43 17.92 19.78
CA ALA A 40 -0.04 18.28 20.06
C ALA A 40 0.98 17.66 19.06
N PRO A 41 2.25 18.13 19.00
CA PRO A 41 3.30 17.41 18.26
C PRO A 41 3.69 16.16 19.07
N ALA A 42 2.77 15.21 19.14
CA ALA A 42 2.94 13.88 19.67
C ALA A 42 3.03 12.92 18.47
N ALA A 43 3.72 11.80 18.68
CA ALA A 43 3.93 10.71 17.73
C ALA A 43 2.89 10.61 16.61
N THR A 44 3.34 10.41 15.37
CA THR A 44 2.45 10.19 14.22
C THR A 44 1.44 9.12 14.57
N ASP A 45 0.17 9.49 14.65
CA ASP A 45 -0.89 8.56 15.05
C ASP A 45 -0.97 7.39 14.06
N GLU A 46 -1.11 6.16 14.58
CA GLU A 46 -1.17 4.95 13.75
C GLU A 46 -2.27 5.02 12.68
N ALA A 47 -3.41 5.66 12.96
CA ALA A 47 -4.47 5.82 11.97
C ALA A 47 -4.05 6.78 10.85
N THR A 48 -3.26 7.80 11.18
CA THR A 48 -2.64 8.70 10.18
C THR A 48 -1.66 7.93 9.31
N VAL A 49 -0.77 7.12 9.90
CA VAL A 49 0.17 6.28 9.16
C VAL A 49 -0.57 5.32 8.22
N ARG A 50 -1.59 4.60 8.72
CA ARG A 50 -2.40 3.67 7.91
C ARG A 50 -3.09 4.38 6.76
N ARG A 51 -3.67 5.56 7.01
CA ARG A 51 -4.32 6.36 5.97
C ARG A 51 -3.33 6.73 4.87
N VAL A 52 -2.18 7.29 5.23
CA VAL A 52 -1.16 7.69 4.25
C VAL A 52 -0.60 6.48 3.51
N LEU A 53 -0.38 5.36 4.20
CA LEU A 53 0.02 4.10 3.56
C LEU A 53 -1.00 3.65 2.51
N ALA A 54 -2.30 3.66 2.85
CA ALA A 54 -3.35 3.26 1.93
C ALA A 54 -3.42 4.18 0.70
N GLU A 55 -3.28 5.50 0.90
CA GLU A 55 -3.20 6.48 -0.19
C GLU A 55 -2.00 6.21 -1.11
N VAL A 56 -0.81 6.00 -0.55
CA VAL A 56 0.42 5.73 -1.31
C VAL A 56 0.35 4.39 -2.06
N VAL A 57 -0.17 3.33 -1.41
CA VAL A 57 -0.34 2.04 -2.07
C VAL A 57 -1.35 2.14 -3.21
N ALA A 58 -2.46 2.86 -3.05
CA ALA A 58 -3.43 3.06 -4.12
C ALA A 58 -2.87 3.87 -5.31
N GLU A 59 -1.93 4.79 -5.05
CA GLU A 59 -1.25 5.56 -6.09
C GLU A 59 -0.27 4.70 -6.90
N ILE A 60 0.48 3.82 -6.25
CA ILE A 60 1.55 3.02 -6.88
C ILE A 60 1.02 1.68 -7.41
N LEU A 61 0.07 1.07 -6.69
CA LEU A 61 -0.58 -0.19 -7.02
C LEU A 61 -2.11 0.02 -7.16
N PRO A 62 -2.59 0.63 -8.27
CA PRO A 62 -4.00 0.97 -8.45
C PRO A 62 -4.93 -0.24 -8.55
N ASP A 63 -4.39 -1.43 -8.80
CA ASP A 63 -5.13 -2.69 -8.82
C ASP A 63 -5.33 -3.30 -7.41
N VAL A 64 -4.72 -2.72 -6.37
CA VAL A 64 -4.85 -3.18 -4.98
C VAL A 64 -5.94 -2.38 -4.26
N PRO A 65 -7.08 -3.01 -3.89
CA PRO A 65 -8.09 -2.33 -3.12
C PRO A 65 -7.62 -2.10 -1.68
N ALA A 66 -8.11 -1.03 -1.05
CA ALA A 66 -7.78 -0.71 0.35
C ALA A 66 -8.14 -1.84 1.33
N GLU A 67 -9.13 -2.66 0.98
CA GLU A 67 -9.57 -3.86 1.72
C GLU A 67 -8.47 -4.93 1.85
N GLU A 68 -7.55 -5.01 0.88
CA GLU A 68 -6.44 -5.96 0.90
C GLU A 68 -5.26 -5.48 1.74
N ILE A 69 -5.20 -4.17 2.02
CA ILE A 69 -4.17 -3.53 2.86
C ILE A 69 -4.50 -3.83 4.33
N THR A 70 -4.04 -4.99 4.78
CA THR A 70 -4.28 -5.50 6.13
C THR A 70 -2.97 -5.69 6.87
N ASP A 71 -2.98 -5.54 8.19
CA ASP A 71 -1.77 -5.55 9.01
C ASP A 71 -0.92 -6.83 8.83
N GLY A 72 -1.55 -7.99 8.59
CA GLY A 72 -0.85 -9.26 8.39
C GLY A 72 -0.32 -9.52 6.97
N ARG A 73 -0.53 -8.60 6.01
CA ARG A 73 -0.05 -8.72 4.63
C ARG A 73 1.27 -7.97 4.47
N SER A 74 2.17 -8.50 3.65
CA SER A 74 3.35 -7.75 3.20
C SER A 74 3.05 -6.95 1.94
N LEU A 75 3.84 -5.89 1.66
CA LEU A 75 3.75 -5.18 0.38
C LEU A 75 3.96 -6.13 -0.82
N LYS A 76 4.81 -7.15 -0.66
CA LYS A 76 5.04 -8.16 -1.70
C LYS A 76 3.80 -9.01 -1.96
N ASP A 77 3.03 -9.32 -0.93
CA ASP A 77 1.77 -10.07 -1.06
C ASP A 77 0.65 -9.23 -1.71
N LEU A 78 0.78 -7.91 -1.71
CA LEU A 78 -0.07 -6.99 -2.48
C LEU A 78 0.36 -6.88 -3.95
N GLY A 79 1.48 -7.49 -4.34
CA GLY A 79 2.01 -7.42 -5.69
C GLY A 79 3.09 -6.34 -5.89
N ALA A 80 3.54 -5.66 -4.82
CA ALA A 80 4.64 -4.71 -4.90
C ALA A 80 5.96 -5.40 -5.29
N ASP A 81 6.52 -5.02 -6.42
CA ASP A 81 7.85 -5.47 -6.83
C ASP A 81 8.96 -4.75 -6.03
N SER A 82 10.24 -4.98 -6.38
CA SER A 82 11.35 -4.38 -5.65
C SER A 82 11.47 -2.87 -5.85
N VAL A 83 11.03 -2.33 -6.98
CA VAL A 83 10.96 -0.89 -7.26
C VAL A 83 9.76 -0.30 -6.53
N ASP A 84 8.58 -0.93 -6.67
CA ASP A 84 7.35 -0.45 -6.04
C ASP A 84 7.51 -0.36 -4.52
N ARG A 85 8.14 -1.36 -3.88
CA ARG A 85 8.36 -1.33 -2.42
C ARG A 85 9.22 -0.13 -2.00
N VAL A 86 10.29 0.15 -2.74
CA VAL A 86 11.16 1.30 -2.44
C VAL A 86 10.39 2.61 -2.65
N GLU A 87 9.60 2.71 -3.71
CA GLU A 87 8.79 3.89 -4.01
C GLU A 87 7.70 4.13 -2.96
N ILE A 88 6.98 3.07 -2.55
CA ILE A 88 5.98 3.12 -1.49
C ILE A 88 6.61 3.60 -0.18
N ILE A 89 7.70 2.96 0.25
CA ILE A 89 8.35 3.30 1.52
C ILE A 89 8.91 4.73 1.47
N THR A 90 9.56 5.12 0.38
CA THR A 90 10.13 6.47 0.22
C THR A 90 9.04 7.55 0.23
N THR A 91 7.95 7.33 -0.49
CA THR A 91 6.82 8.25 -0.55
C THR A 91 6.12 8.35 0.80
N LEU A 92 5.92 7.22 1.47
CA LEU A 92 5.34 7.15 2.81
C LEU A 92 6.18 7.91 3.84
N THR A 93 7.48 7.65 3.91
CA THR A 93 8.37 8.37 4.83
C THR A 93 8.41 9.85 4.52
N HIS A 94 8.40 10.24 3.24
CA HIS A 94 8.38 11.64 2.84
C HIS A 94 7.09 12.35 3.28
N ARG A 95 5.91 11.73 3.08
CA ARG A 95 4.61 12.29 3.50
C ARG A 95 4.47 12.40 5.01
N LEU A 96 5.05 11.46 5.75
CA LEU A 96 5.04 11.44 7.22
C LEU A 96 6.18 12.27 7.84
N GLY A 97 7.06 12.87 7.04
CA GLY A 97 8.21 13.62 7.52
C GLY A 97 9.29 12.78 8.22
N SER A 98 9.29 11.46 8.03
CA SER A 98 10.31 10.56 8.57
C SER A 98 11.62 10.71 7.80
N ARG A 99 12.74 10.73 8.55
CA ARG A 99 14.11 10.82 8.01
C ARG A 99 14.80 9.46 7.95
N GLU A 100 14.07 8.39 8.23
CA GLU A 100 14.63 7.04 8.25
C GLU A 100 15.02 6.57 6.85
N ARG A 101 16.06 5.75 6.78
CA ARG A 101 16.51 5.16 5.52
C ARG A 101 15.56 4.05 5.11
N VAL A 102 15.30 3.92 3.81
CA VAL A 102 14.48 2.82 3.24
C VAL A 102 14.97 1.44 3.69
N SER A 103 16.29 1.27 3.87
CA SER A 103 16.90 0.03 4.37
C SER A 103 16.41 -0.39 5.77
N THR A 104 15.97 0.57 6.60
CA THR A 104 15.43 0.32 7.95
C THR A 104 14.14 -0.50 7.89
N PHE A 105 13.40 -0.38 6.80
CA PHE A 105 12.12 -1.06 6.59
C PHE A 105 12.29 -2.42 5.89
N ALA A 106 13.51 -2.80 5.51
CA ALA A 106 13.76 -4.06 4.79
C ALA A 106 13.51 -5.29 5.66
N ASP A 107 13.71 -5.17 6.98
CA ASP A 107 13.50 -6.24 7.96
C ASP A 107 12.04 -6.32 8.45
N ILE A 108 11.19 -5.38 8.04
CA ILE A 108 9.78 -5.35 8.44
C ILE A 108 8.97 -6.27 7.51
N PRO A 109 8.36 -7.34 8.05
CA PRO A 109 7.76 -8.37 7.21
C PRO A 109 6.35 -8.02 6.70
N ASP A 110 5.64 -7.12 7.37
CA ASP A 110 4.22 -6.87 7.13
C ASP A 110 3.81 -5.39 7.35
N ILE A 111 2.61 -5.06 6.90
CA ILE A 111 2.03 -3.72 6.99
C ILE A 111 1.87 -3.26 8.44
N GLY A 112 1.47 -4.15 9.34
CA GLY A 112 1.30 -3.83 10.76
C GLY A 112 2.61 -3.38 11.39
N GLY A 113 3.69 -4.11 11.13
CA GLY A 113 5.04 -3.75 11.55
C GLY A 113 5.50 -2.42 10.95
N LEU A 114 5.19 -2.17 9.67
CA LEU A 114 5.54 -0.91 9.00
C LEU A 114 4.84 0.28 9.66
N VAL A 115 3.55 0.13 9.93
CA VAL A 115 2.73 1.14 10.60
C VAL A 115 3.23 1.40 12.01
N ALA A 116 3.44 0.34 12.80
CA ALA A 116 3.90 0.45 14.18
C ALA A 116 5.27 1.12 14.28
N HIS A 117 6.19 0.79 13.37
CA HIS A 117 7.52 1.39 13.31
C HIS A 117 7.45 2.90 13.04
N LEU A 118 6.65 3.30 12.06
CA LEU A 118 6.46 4.71 11.69
C LEU A 118 5.70 5.51 12.76
N ALA A 119 4.75 4.87 13.46
CA ALA A 119 3.97 5.51 14.51
C ALA A 119 4.75 5.70 15.81
N THR A 120 5.64 4.76 16.14
CA THR A 120 6.51 4.87 17.34
C THR A 120 7.47 6.05 17.24
N GLY A 121 7.73 6.54 16.02
CA GLY A 121 8.73 7.54 15.73
C GLY A 121 10.10 6.90 15.83
N GLY A 122 10.68 6.53 14.68
CA GLY A 122 12.06 6.04 14.60
C GLY A 122 13.02 6.92 15.41
N PRO A 123 14.16 6.36 15.87
CA PRO A 123 15.01 6.98 16.88
C PRO A 123 15.33 8.44 16.52
N ARG A 124 14.92 9.34 17.43
CA ARG A 124 15.08 10.79 17.31
C ARG A 124 16.54 11.20 17.26
#